data_AF-A0A7Y5S7X3-F1
#
_entry.id   AF-A0A7Y5S7X3-F1
#
_cell.length_a   1.000
_cell.length_b   1.000
_cell.length_c   1.000
_cell.angle_alpha   90.00
_cell.angle_beta   90.00
_cell.angle_gamma   90.00
#
_symmetry.space_group_name_H-M   'P 1'
#
loop_
_entity.id
_entity.type
_entity.pdbx_description
1 polymer ?
#
loop_
_entity_poly.entity_id
_entity_poly.type
_entity_poly.pdbx_seq_one_letter_code
_entity_poly.pdbx_strand_id
1 'polypeptide(L)' 'CKGVAGRVVGLRAGRLLVWDGREAVTLDPARGSVIERATLEGVQGLVTDKMEDGVLYVITSSGVVAKFLPRAM' A
#
# COMPACT_ATOMS: atom_id res chain seq x y z
N CYS A 1 -6.67 -13.96 4.55
CA CYS A 1 -7.04 -12.99 5.59
C CYS A 1 -8.51 -12.64 5.44
N LYS A 2 -9.38 -12.94 6.42
CA LYS A 2 -10.79 -12.51 6.34
C LYS A 2 -10.86 -10.98 6.47
N GLY A 3 -11.66 -10.31 5.63
CA GLY A 3 -11.86 -8.85 5.70
C GLY A 3 -10.78 -8.00 5.03
N VAL A 4 -9.98 -8.57 4.12
CA VAL A 4 -9.05 -7.82 3.27
C VAL A 4 -9.25 -8.26 1.83
N ALA A 5 -9.46 -7.29 0.94
CA ALA A 5 -9.60 -7.47 -0.49
C ALA A 5 -8.63 -6.52 -1.21
N GLY A 6 -8.48 -6.68 -2.53
CA GLY A 6 -7.65 -5.81 -3.35
C GLY A 6 -6.39 -6.48 -3.88
N ARG A 7 -5.51 -5.67 -4.48
CA ARG A 7 -4.27 -6.07 -5.12
C ARG A 7 -3.08 -5.78 -4.20
N VAL A 8 -2.13 -6.71 -4.12
CA VAL A 8 -0.81 -6.42 -3.54
C VAL A 8 -0.09 -5.44 -4.47
N VAL A 9 0.17 -4.23 -3.96
CA VAL A 9 0.86 -3.18 -4.72
C VAL A 9 2.34 -3.12 -4.40
N GLY A 10 2.80 -3.75 -3.32
CA GLY A 10 4.21 -3.85 -2.96
C GLY A 10 4.44 -4.53 -1.62
N LEU A 11 5.71 -4.69 -1.27
CA LEU A 11 6.20 -5.14 0.02
C LEU A 11 7.05 -4.05 0.65
N ARG A 12 6.89 -3.87 1.96
CA ARG A 12 7.68 -2.94 2.75
C ARG A 12 8.22 -3.64 3.99
N ALA A 13 9.53 -3.74 4.12
CA ALA A 13 10.20 -4.45 5.21
C ALA A 13 9.57 -5.83 5.49
N GLY A 14 9.35 -6.61 4.43
CA GLY A 14 8.73 -7.94 4.48
C GLY A 14 7.22 -7.96 4.73
N ARG A 15 6.52 -6.81 4.76
CA ARG A 15 5.06 -6.72 4.97
C ARG A 15 4.36 -6.42 3.65
N LEU A 16 3.21 -7.03 3.40
CA LEU A 16 2.43 -6.77 2.18
C LEU A 16 1.69 -5.44 2.31
N LEU A 17 1.70 -4.63 1.26
CA LEU A 17 0.79 -3.49 1.10
C LEU A 17 -0.28 -3.86 0.07
N VAL A 18 -1.54 -3.87 0.49
CA VAL A 18 -2.71 -4.21 -0.33
C VAL A 18 -3.57 -2.97 -0.55
N TRP A 19 -4.05 -2.78 -1.78
CA TRP A 19 -4.92 -1.67 -2.17
C TRP A 19 -6.18 -2.19 -2.88
N ASP A 20 -7.35 -1.76 -2.45
CA ASP A 20 -8.64 -2.14 -3.06
C ASP A 20 -9.35 -1.00 -3.83
N GLY A 21 -8.72 0.17 -3.92
CA GLY A 21 -9.33 1.38 -4.48
C GLY A 21 -9.90 2.34 -3.45
N ARG A 22 -9.97 1.95 -2.17
CA ARG A 22 -10.44 2.78 -1.06
C ARG A 22 -9.58 2.66 0.19
N GLU A 23 -9.13 1.46 0.53
CA GLU A 23 -8.34 1.16 1.71
C GLU A 23 -6.97 0.59 1.35
N ALA A 24 -5.96 1.12 2.04
CA ALA A 24 -4.62 0.57 2.07
C ALA A 24 -4.48 -0.28 3.33
N VAL A 25 -4.02 -1.53 3.17
CA VAL A 25 -3.87 -2.48 4.27
C VAL A 25 -2.46 -3.03 4.27
N THR A 26 -1.80 -2.95 5.43
CA THR A 26 -0.50 -3.59 5.66
C THR A 26 -0.73 -4.94 6.33
N LEU A 27 -0.15 -6.01 5.79
CA LEU A 27 -0.30 -7.38 6.31
C LEU A 27 1.05 -8.00 6.68
N ASP A 28 1.03 -8.82 7.72
CA ASP A 28 2.07 -9.82 7.96
C ASP A 28 1.81 -11.03 7.03
N PRO A 29 2.70 -11.33 6.06
CA PRO A 29 2.48 -12.45 5.14
C PRO A 29 2.64 -13.82 5.82
N ALA A 30 3.43 -13.94 6.88
CA ALA A 30 3.64 -15.21 7.57
C ALA A 30 2.43 -15.62 8.42
N ARG A 31 1.75 -14.63 9.00
CA ARG A 31 0.60 -14.85 9.90
C ARG A 31 -0.75 -14.58 9.25
N GLY A 32 -0.78 -13.84 8.13
CA GLY A 32 -2.01 -13.35 7.52
C GLY A 32 -2.78 -12.35 8.39
N SER A 33 -2.12 -11.73 9.37
CA SER A 33 -2.72 -10.72 10.25
C SER A 33 -2.60 -9.32 9.65
N VAL A 34 -3.63 -8.50 9.86
CA VAL A 34 -3.58 -7.07 9.56
C VAL A 34 -2.68 -6.38 10.59
N ILE A 35 -1.68 -5.65 10.11
CA ILE A 35 -0.81 -4.80 10.92
C ILE A 35 -1.42 -3.41 11.03
N GLU A 36 -1.85 -2.85 9.90
CA GLU A 36 -2.40 -1.50 9.82
C GLU A 36 -3.42 -1.39 8.68
N ARG A 37 -4.39 -0.49 8.82
CA ARG A 37 -5.40 -0.17 7.82
C ARG A 37 -5.63 1.34 7.80
N ALA A 38 -5.70 1.91 6.60
CA ALA A 38 -6.07 3.30 6.40
C ALA A 38 -7.04 3.43 5.22
N THR A 39 -8.14 4.16 5.43
CA THR A 39 -8.98 4.65 4.34
C THR A 39 -8.32 5.87 3.70
N LEU A 40 -8.13 5.84 2.38
CA LEU A 40 -7.46 6.92 1.65
C LEU A 40 -8.45 7.63 0.74
N GLU A 41 -9.13 8.65 1.28
CA GLU A 41 -10.08 9.46 0.51
C GLU A 41 -9.36 10.28 -0.56
N GLY A 42 -9.97 10.37 -1.76
CA GLY A 42 -9.40 11.12 -2.88
C GLY A 42 -8.15 10.47 -3.51
N VAL A 43 -7.77 9.25 -3.12
CA VAL A 43 -6.71 8.48 -3.78
C VAL A 43 -7.32 7.57 -4.84
N GLN A 44 -6.82 7.67 -6.07
CA GLN A 44 -7.22 6.81 -7.18
C GLN A 44 -6.25 5.66 -7.42
N GLY A 45 -4.98 5.82 -7.03
CA GLY A 45 -3.95 4.80 -7.29
C GLY A 45 -2.84 4.79 -6.26
N LEU A 46 -2.44 3.57 -5.91
CA LEU A 46 -1.19 3.26 -5.22
C LEU A 46 -0.35 2.38 -6.12
N VAL A 47 0.88 2.80 -6.40
CA VAL A 47 1.81 2.06 -7.26
C VAL A 47 3.19 2.12 -6.66
N THR A 48 3.93 1.01 -6.67
CA THR A 48 5.36 1.03 -6.37
C THR A 48 6.17 0.85 -7.65
N ASP A 49 7.39 1.41 -7.68
CA ASP A 49 8.34 1.23 -8.79
C ASP A 49 8.96 -0.18 -8.83
N LYS A 50 9.06 -0.83 -7.67
CA LYS A 50 9.47 -2.22 -7.51
C LYS A 50 8.64 -2.91 -6.43
N MET A 51 8.56 -4.23 -6.53
CA MET A 51 7.75 -5.04 -5.62
C MET A 51 8.28 -4.99 -4.18
N GLU A 52 9.59 -4.96 -3.96
CA GLU A 52 10.18 -5.00 -2.62
C GLU A 52 10.93 -3.71 -2.27
N ASP A 53 10.48 -3.07 -1.18
CA ASP A 53 11.04 -1.82 -0.65
C ASP A 53 11.17 -0.71 -1.69
N GLY A 54 10.17 -0.64 -2.58
CA GLY A 54 10.04 0.37 -3.62
C GLY A 54 9.60 1.73 -3.10
N VAL A 55 9.83 2.73 -3.93
CA VAL A 55 9.20 4.03 -3.78
C VAL A 55 7.70 3.85 -4.01
N LEU A 56 6.89 4.39 -3.09
CA LEU A 56 5.44 4.43 -3.25
C LEU A 56 5.03 5.73 -3.94
N TYR A 57 4.23 5.59 -4.99
CA TYR A 57 3.55 6.68 -5.68
C TYR A 57 2.07 6.65 -5.31
N VAL A 58 1.56 7.81 -4.90
CA VAL A 58 0.14 8.03 -4.61
C VAL A 58 -0.42 8.97 -5.65
N ILE A 59 -1.46 8.54 -6.34
CA ILE A 59 -2.15 9.31 -7.39
C ILE A 59 -3.49 9.75 -6.81
N THR A 60 -3.71 11.06 -6.69
CA THR A 60 -4.97 11.61 -6.20
C THR A 60 -5.96 11.83 -7.33
N SER A 61 -7.25 11.91 -7.01
CA SER A 61 -8.31 12.24 -7.96
C SER A 61 -8.21 13.65 -8.53
N SER A 62 -7.45 14.54 -7.89
CA SER A 62 -7.14 15.88 -8.38
C SER A 62 -5.96 15.91 -9.36
N GLY A 63 -5.35 14.77 -9.67
CA GLY A 63 -4.21 14.66 -10.60
C GLY A 63 -2.84 14.91 -9.97
N VAL A 64 -2.74 14.96 -8.64
CA VAL A 64 -1.45 15.07 -7.94
C VAL A 64 -0.80 13.69 -7.84
N VAL A 65 0.50 13.64 -8.15
CA VAL A 65 1.33 12.45 -7.93
C VAL A 65 2.33 12.75 -6.83
N ALA A 66 2.14 12.14 -5.66
CA ALA A 66 3.05 12.25 -4.53
C ALA A 66 4.01 11.05 -4.48
N LYS A 67 5.30 11.34 -4.27
CA LYS A 67 6.37 10.33 -4.17
C LYS A 67 6.78 10.15 -2.71
N PHE A 68 6.69 8.93 -2.20
CA PHE A 68 7.06 8.56 -0.85
C PHE A 68 8.30 7.67 -0.88
N LEU A 69 9.41 8.20 -0.39
CA LEU A 69 10.65 7.45 -0.26
C LEU A 69 10.55 6.48 0.93
N PRO A 70 11.06 5.25 0.79
CA PRO A 70 11.24 4.34 1.91
C PRO A 70 12.06 5.02 3.02
N ARG A 71 11.58 4.97 4.27
CA ARG A 71 12.40 5.37 5.41
C ARG A 71 13.60 4.44 5.54
N ALA A 72 14.80 4.98 5.72
CA ALA A 72 15.91 4.17 6.19
C ALA A 72 15.55 3.61 7.58
N MET A 73 15.79 2.33 7.79
CA MET A 73 15.67 1.70 9.10
C MET A 73 16.83 2.12 10.00
#